data_AF-U5Q5D0-F1
#
_entry.id   AF-U5Q5D0-F1
#
_cell.length_a   1.000
_cell.length_b   1.000
_cell.length_c   1.000
_cell.angle_alpha   90.00
_cell.angle_beta   90.00
_cell.angle_gamma   90.00
#
_symmetry.space_group_name_H-M   'P 1'
#
loop_
_entity.id
_entity.type
_entity.pdbx_description
1 polymer ?
#
loop_
_entity_poly.entity_id
_entity_poly.type
_entity_poly.pdbx_seq_one_letter_code
_entity_poly.pdbx_strand_id
1 'polypeptide(L)'
;MALKIAGKCNADIPLITAGALLHDIGRSKTHGLFHASYGADLLSGQGIPEPIVAVVRKHTGAGFTSDEARELNLPDADYMPSTLEEKIVCHADNLVSGTNIVKSKDKINIELSKGHESTAGRIADMHKELSSLCGIDIDMLLEN
;
A
#
# COMPACT_ATOMS: atom_id res chain seq x y z
N MET A 1 1.89 11.47 0.41
CA MET A 1 1.82 10.96 1.79
C MET A 1 3.04 10.12 2.15
N ALA A 2 3.39 9.10 1.36
CA ALA A 2 4.48 8.16 1.65
C ALA A 2 5.81 8.82 2.08
N LEU A 3 6.27 9.88 1.39
CA LEU A 3 7.50 10.59 1.75
C LEU A 3 7.45 11.31 3.10
N LYS A 4 6.27 11.78 3.54
CA LYS A 4 6.11 12.38 4.88
C LYS A 4 6.29 11.33 5.96
N ILE A 5 5.72 10.15 5.75
CA ILE A 5 5.90 8.99 6.64
C ILE A 5 7.37 8.60 6.65
N ALA A 6 7.97 8.39 5.47
CA ALA A 6 9.37 8.00 5.32
C ALA A 6 10.36 8.99 5.95
N GLY A 7 10.04 10.28 6.05
CA GLY A 7 10.89 11.25 6.76
C GLY A 7 10.90 11.09 8.29
N LYS A 8 10.01 10.26 8.84
CA LYS A 8 9.88 9.98 10.29
C LYS A 8 10.37 8.60 10.68
N CYS A 9 10.53 7.69 9.73
CA CYS A 9 10.99 6.32 9.94
C CYS A 9 12.26 6.14 9.11
N ASN A 10 13.28 5.43 9.62
CA ASN A 10 14.56 5.27 8.93
C ASN A 10 14.44 4.33 7.70
N ALA A 11 13.79 4.81 6.65
CA ALA A 11 13.41 4.06 5.45
C ALA A 11 14.20 4.48 4.22
N ASP A 12 14.25 3.62 3.20
CA ASP A 12 14.87 3.92 1.91
C ASP A 12 14.01 4.90 1.10
N ILE A 13 14.40 6.18 1.15
CA ILE A 13 13.70 7.27 0.45
C ILE A 13 13.66 7.07 -1.08
N PRO A 14 14.77 6.72 -1.78
CA PRO A 14 14.73 6.37 -3.19
C PRO A 14 13.71 5.27 -3.53
N LEU A 15 13.68 4.17 -2.77
CA LEU A 15 12.76 3.07 -3.01
C LEU A 15 11.29 3.50 -2.82
N ILE A 16 11.00 4.22 -1.72
CA ILE A 16 9.65 4.74 -1.46
C ILE A 16 9.23 5.74 -2.53
N THR A 17 10.15 6.59 -3.00
CA THR A 17 9.87 7.55 -4.08
C THR A 17 9.48 6.84 -5.36
N ALA A 18 10.28 5.86 -5.79
CA ALA A 18 9.99 5.08 -7.00
C ALA A 18 8.69 4.29 -6.85
N GLY A 19 8.50 3.60 -5.74
CA GLY A 19 7.29 2.84 -5.44
C GLY A 19 6.04 3.72 -5.42
N ALA A 20 6.07 4.87 -4.76
CA ALA A 20 4.95 5.80 -4.71
C ALA A 20 4.62 6.41 -6.07
N LEU A 21 5.60 6.64 -6.95
CA LEU A 21 5.34 7.12 -8.31
C LEU A 21 4.74 6.04 -9.22
N LEU A 22 5.11 4.78 -8.99
CA LEU A 22 4.80 3.67 -9.89
C LEU A 22 3.66 2.75 -9.41
N HIS A 23 3.22 2.85 -8.15
CA HIS A 23 2.27 1.91 -7.54
C HIS A 23 1.04 1.64 -8.42
N ASP A 24 0.53 2.68 -9.07
CA ASP A 24 -0.68 2.63 -9.90
C ASP A 24 -0.42 2.48 -11.41
N ILE A 25 0.81 2.19 -11.86
CA ILE A 25 1.15 2.14 -13.30
C ILE A 25 0.31 1.13 -14.10
N GLY A 26 -0.15 0.06 -13.45
CA GLY A 26 -1.04 -0.93 -14.04
C GLY A 26 -2.44 -0.41 -14.37
N ARG A 27 -2.82 0.78 -13.86
CA ARG A 27 -4.06 1.47 -14.27
C ARG A 27 -4.09 1.85 -15.74
N SER A 28 -2.93 1.90 -16.39
CA SER A 28 -2.82 2.00 -17.86
C SER A 28 -3.43 0.81 -18.61
N LYS A 29 -3.70 -0.32 -17.92
CA LYS A 29 -4.31 -1.54 -18.49
C LYS A 29 -5.67 -1.87 -17.92
N THR A 30 -5.89 -1.68 -16.63
CA THR A 30 -7.17 -1.99 -15.98
C THR A 30 -7.46 -1.05 -14.81
N HIS A 31 -8.73 -0.72 -14.60
CA HIS A 31 -9.16 0.08 -13.45
C HIS A 31 -9.53 -0.79 -12.23
N GLY A 32 -9.56 -2.11 -12.39
CA GLY A 32 -9.90 -3.07 -11.34
C GLY A 32 -8.71 -3.44 -10.45
N LEU A 33 -8.94 -4.37 -9.51
CA LEU A 33 -7.94 -4.78 -8.51
C LEU A 33 -6.63 -5.31 -9.11
N PHE A 34 -6.69 -5.89 -10.30
CA PHE A 34 -5.56 -6.48 -11.02
C PHE A 34 -4.49 -5.44 -11.44
N HIS A 35 -4.73 -4.13 -11.29
CA HIS A 35 -3.73 -3.13 -11.65
C HIS A 35 -2.40 -3.32 -10.88
N ALA A 36 -2.44 -3.82 -9.65
CA ALA A 36 -1.21 -4.11 -8.90
C ALA A 36 -0.39 -5.23 -9.55
N SER A 37 -1.03 -6.34 -9.94
CA SER A 37 -0.34 -7.45 -10.62
C SER A 37 0.14 -7.06 -12.01
N TYR A 38 -0.70 -6.41 -12.81
CA TYR A 38 -0.30 -5.92 -14.13
C TYR A 38 0.85 -4.90 -14.06
N GLY A 39 0.82 -4.00 -13.07
CA GLY A 39 1.89 -3.04 -12.84
C GLY A 39 3.20 -3.75 -12.49
N ALA A 40 3.15 -4.74 -11.60
CA ALA A 40 4.31 -5.54 -11.23
C ALA A 40 4.90 -6.31 -12.43
N ASP A 41 4.06 -6.97 -13.23
CA ASP A 41 4.50 -7.72 -14.41
C ASP A 41 5.12 -6.78 -15.47
N LEU A 42 4.52 -5.62 -15.69
CA LEU A 42 5.03 -4.60 -16.61
C LEU A 42 6.43 -4.13 -16.22
N LEU A 43 6.63 -3.79 -14.95
CA LEU A 43 7.92 -3.30 -14.45
C LEU A 43 8.98 -4.41 -14.44
N SER A 44 8.59 -5.65 -14.07
CA SER A 44 9.46 -6.82 -14.14
C SER A 44 9.97 -7.05 -15.57
N GLY A 45 9.06 -6.99 -16.56
CA GLY A 45 9.39 -7.14 -17.97
C GLY A 45 10.30 -6.03 -18.52
N GLN A 46 10.37 -4.88 -17.85
CA GLN A 46 11.27 -3.76 -18.18
C GLN A 46 12.61 -3.82 -17.44
N GLY A 47 12.85 -4.83 -16.61
CA GLY A 47 14.07 -4.96 -15.82
C GLY A 47 14.17 -3.99 -14.65
N ILE A 48 13.03 -3.47 -14.17
CA ILE A 48 12.99 -2.65 -12.95
C ILE A 48 13.32 -3.53 -11.73
N PRO A 49 14.12 -3.03 -10.76
CA PRO A 49 14.51 -3.80 -9.59
C PRO A 49 13.32 -4.37 -8.79
N GLU A 50 13.44 -5.62 -8.35
CA GLU A 50 12.39 -6.34 -7.62
C GLU A 50 11.85 -5.58 -6.38
N PRO A 51 12.66 -4.84 -5.58
CA PRO A 51 12.11 -4.08 -4.47
C PRO A 51 11.02 -3.06 -4.89
N ILE A 52 11.15 -2.44 -6.06
CA ILE A 52 10.16 -1.49 -6.59
C ILE A 52 8.94 -2.28 -7.11
N VAL A 53 9.17 -3.38 -7.81
CA VAL A 53 8.12 -4.28 -8.31
C VAL A 53 7.26 -4.80 -7.15
N ALA A 54 7.89 -5.21 -6.04
CA ALA A 54 7.23 -5.73 -4.86
C ALA A 54 6.34 -4.67 -4.20
N VAL A 55 6.81 -3.42 -4.09
CA VAL A 55 5.98 -2.31 -3.61
C VAL A 55 4.72 -2.16 -4.48
N VAL A 56 4.88 -2.17 -5.81
CA VAL A 56 3.76 -2.04 -6.76
C VAL A 56 2.80 -3.22 -6.66
N ARG A 57 3.30 -4.44 -6.50
CA ARG A 57 2.45 -5.64 -6.35
C ARG A 57 1.63 -5.61 -5.06
N LYS A 58 2.22 -5.11 -3.98
CA LYS A 58 1.71 -5.26 -2.60
C LYS A 58 0.96 -4.03 -2.05
N HIS A 59 0.86 -2.93 -2.80
CA HIS A 59 0.33 -1.68 -2.25
C HIS A 59 -1.18 -1.68 -1.97
N THR A 60 -1.96 -2.52 -2.63
CA THR A 60 -3.42 -2.43 -2.61
C THR A 60 -4.03 -2.97 -1.32
N GLY A 61 -5.06 -2.27 -0.83
CA GLY A 61 -5.76 -2.68 0.40
C GLY A 61 -4.78 -2.60 1.56
N ALA A 62 -4.58 -3.68 2.30
CA ALA A 62 -3.48 -3.81 3.27
C ALA A 62 -2.74 -5.13 3.06
N GLY A 63 -2.58 -5.49 1.78
CA GLY A 63 -2.19 -6.80 1.33
C GLY A 63 -3.33 -7.82 1.35
N PHE A 64 -3.06 -8.96 0.70
CA PHE A 64 -3.96 -10.11 0.62
C PHE A 64 -3.19 -11.38 1.00
N THR A 65 -3.83 -12.27 1.76
CA THR A 65 -3.30 -13.63 1.97
C THR A 65 -3.38 -14.41 0.66
N SER A 66 -2.66 -15.54 0.58
CA SER A 66 -2.75 -16.41 -0.60
C SER A 66 -4.17 -16.93 -0.85
N ASP A 67 -4.97 -17.15 0.20
CA ASP A 67 -6.36 -17.58 0.05
C ASP A 67 -7.25 -16.44 -0.44
N GLU A 68 -7.12 -15.24 0.13
CA GLU A 68 -7.85 -14.05 -0.35
C GLU A 68 -7.49 -13.72 -1.81
N ALA A 69 -6.20 -13.79 -2.16
CA ALA A 69 -5.75 -13.55 -3.53
C ALA A 69 -6.37 -14.57 -4.50
N ARG A 70 -6.49 -15.84 -4.10
CA ARG A 70 -7.16 -16.88 -4.88
C ARG A 70 -8.65 -16.60 -5.04
N GLU A 71 -9.35 -16.22 -3.97
CA GLU A 71 -10.77 -15.85 -4.03
C GLU A 71 -11.02 -14.64 -4.94
N LEU A 72 -10.08 -13.70 -4.96
CA LEU A 72 -10.08 -12.53 -5.83
C LEU A 72 -9.63 -12.83 -7.27
N ASN A 73 -9.25 -14.08 -7.57
CA ASN A 73 -8.70 -14.53 -8.85
C ASN A 73 -7.44 -13.76 -9.27
N LEU A 74 -6.68 -13.22 -8.31
CA LEU A 74 -5.39 -12.61 -8.60
C LEU A 74 -4.40 -13.70 -9.06
N PRO A 75 -3.42 -13.35 -9.92
CA PRO A 75 -2.30 -14.23 -10.24
C PRO A 75 -1.61 -14.74 -8.97
N ASP A 76 -1.07 -15.97 -9.00
CA ASP A 76 -0.35 -16.52 -7.85
C ASP A 76 0.93 -15.72 -7.58
N ALA A 77 0.95 -15.00 -6.46
CA ALA A 77 2.08 -14.18 -6.02
C ALA A 77 1.92 -13.77 -4.55
N ASP A 78 2.97 -13.18 -3.98
CA ASP A 78 2.91 -12.54 -2.65
C ASP A 78 2.38 -11.10 -2.76
N TYR A 79 1.22 -10.88 -2.15
CA TYR A 79 0.54 -9.57 -2.07
C TYR A 79 0.65 -8.93 -0.69
N MET A 80 1.33 -9.54 0.28
CA MET A 80 1.40 -9.05 1.65
C MET A 80 2.59 -8.09 1.84
N PRO A 81 2.37 -6.83 2.26
CA PRO A 81 3.45 -5.93 2.66
C PRO A 81 4.25 -6.51 3.83
N SER A 82 5.57 -6.61 3.64
CA SER A 82 6.50 -7.29 4.52
C SER A 82 7.65 -6.40 4.96
N THR A 83 8.14 -5.53 4.07
CA THR A 83 9.20 -4.55 4.37
C THR A 83 8.63 -3.23 4.87
N LEU A 84 9.49 -2.40 5.48
CA LEU A 84 9.09 -1.06 5.92
C LEU A 84 8.60 -0.21 4.74
N GLU A 85 9.31 -0.24 3.62
CA GLU A 85 9.00 0.53 2.42
C GLU A 85 7.68 0.07 1.76
N GLU A 86 7.44 -1.24 1.68
CA GLU A 86 6.17 -1.80 1.21
C GLU A 86 4.99 -1.33 2.07
N LYS A 87 5.13 -1.41 3.40
CA LYS A 87 4.11 -0.96 4.35
C LYS A 87 3.88 0.55 4.27
N ILE A 88 4.92 1.36 4.15
CA ILE A 88 4.79 2.82 4.04
C ILE A 88 3.99 3.20 2.79
N VAL A 89 4.29 2.61 1.63
CA VAL A 89 3.57 2.92 0.39
C VAL A 89 2.13 2.41 0.43
N CYS A 90 1.92 1.18 0.88
CA CYS A 90 0.58 0.60 1.05
C CYS A 90 -0.28 1.44 2.02
N HIS A 91 0.26 1.81 3.17
CA HIS A 91 -0.46 2.61 4.14
C HIS A 91 -0.71 4.03 3.63
N ALA A 92 0.26 4.65 2.97
CA ALA A 92 0.09 5.96 2.37
C ALA A 92 -1.02 5.99 1.31
N ASP A 93 -1.17 4.91 0.52
CA ASP A 93 -2.27 4.75 -0.45
C ASP A 93 -3.63 4.66 0.26
N ASN A 94 -3.73 3.88 1.33
CA ASN A 94 -4.95 3.78 2.14
C ASN A 94 -5.43 5.10 2.74
N LEU A 95 -4.52 6.04 3.00
CA LEU A 95 -4.82 7.37 3.53
C LEU A 95 -5.20 8.37 2.44
N VAL A 96 -5.40 7.92 1.20
CA VAL A 96 -5.89 8.73 0.09
C VAL A 96 -7.23 8.17 -0.40
N SER A 97 -8.23 9.04 -0.49
CA SER A 97 -9.55 8.74 -1.07
C SER A 97 -9.87 9.77 -2.14
N GLY A 98 -9.74 9.35 -3.40
CA GLY A 98 -9.82 10.26 -4.55
C GLY A 98 -8.68 11.28 -4.50
N THR A 99 -9.02 12.55 -4.36
CA THR A 99 -8.04 13.65 -4.23
C THR A 99 -7.80 14.08 -2.79
N ASN A 100 -8.47 13.45 -1.82
CA ASN A 100 -8.45 13.86 -0.42
C ASN A 100 -7.59 12.92 0.41
N ILE A 101 -6.86 13.49 1.36
CA ILE A 101 -6.20 12.72 2.41
C ILE A 101 -7.22 12.44 3.51
N VAL A 102 -7.31 11.20 3.97
CA VAL A 102 -8.24 10.75 5.02
C VAL A 102 -7.47 10.19 6.20
N LYS A 103 -8.07 10.26 7.40
CA LYS A 103 -7.49 9.62 8.59
C LYS A 103 -7.63 8.11 8.50
N SER A 104 -6.73 7.38 9.15
CA SER A 104 -6.75 5.92 9.20
C SER A 104 -8.11 5.37 9.66
N LYS A 105 -8.69 5.99 10.69
CA LYS A 105 -10.00 5.62 11.23
C LYS A 105 -11.12 5.71 10.19
N ASP A 106 -11.11 6.74 9.34
CA ASP A 106 -12.13 6.92 8.31
C ASP A 106 -12.01 5.81 7.25
N LYS A 107 -10.77 5.52 6.82
CA LYS A 107 -10.50 4.42 5.90
C LYS A 107 -10.92 3.07 6.48
N ILE A 108 -10.61 2.79 7.75
CA ILE A 108 -11.02 1.57 8.47
C ILE A 108 -12.55 1.44 8.47
N ASN A 109 -13.27 2.51 8.83
CA ASN A 109 -14.74 2.51 8.82
C ASN A 109 -15.33 2.26 7.43
N ILE A 110 -14.71 2.83 6.39
CA ILE A 110 -15.11 2.58 5.00
C ILE A 110 -14.96 1.09 4.66
N GLU A 111 -13.82 0.46 4.98
CA GLU A 111 -13.62 -0.98 4.70
C GLU A 111 -14.57 -1.86 5.53
N LEU A 112 -14.84 -1.52 6.79
CA LEU A 112 -15.86 -2.21 7.61
C LEU A 112 -17.26 -2.12 6.98
N SER A 113 -17.66 -0.95 6.48
CA SER A 113 -18.97 -0.78 5.83
C SER A 113 -19.14 -1.60 4.54
N LYS A 114 -18.03 -2.04 3.93
CA LYS A 114 -18.03 -2.94 2.77
C LYS A 114 -17.98 -4.41 3.16
N GLY A 115 -17.89 -4.72 4.46
CA GLY A 115 -17.70 -6.08 4.97
C GLY A 115 -16.25 -6.59 4.86
N HIS A 116 -15.28 -5.71 4.63
CA HIS A 116 -13.86 -6.07 4.51
C HIS A 116 -13.14 -6.06 5.87
N GLU A 117 -13.65 -6.84 6.83
CA GLU A 117 -13.17 -6.82 8.23
C GLU A 117 -11.68 -7.14 8.35
N SER A 118 -11.20 -8.16 7.63
CA SER A 118 -9.77 -8.54 7.62
C SER A 118 -8.87 -7.41 7.11
N THR A 119 -9.28 -6.73 6.04
CA THR A 119 -8.55 -5.59 5.48
C THR A 119 -8.56 -4.41 6.45
N ALA A 120 -9.71 -4.11 7.05
CA ALA A 120 -9.83 -3.04 8.05
C ALA A 120 -8.91 -3.29 9.27
N GLY A 121 -8.86 -4.53 9.75
CA GLY A 121 -7.93 -4.95 10.82
C GLY A 121 -6.47 -4.74 10.42
N ARG A 122 -6.06 -5.20 9.24
CA ARG A 122 -4.69 -5.01 8.73
C ARG A 122 -4.31 -3.55 8.56
N ILE A 123 -5.23 -2.67 8.12
CA ILE A 123 -4.98 -1.22 8.06
C ILE A 123 -4.71 -0.67 9.46
N ALA A 124 -5.51 -1.07 10.47
CA ALA A 124 -5.32 -0.65 11.85
C ALA A 124 -3.97 -1.12 12.42
N ASP A 125 -3.61 -2.38 12.17
CA ASP A 125 -2.34 -2.96 12.63
C ASP A 125 -1.15 -2.30 11.96
N MET A 126 -1.20 -2.09 10.64
CA MET A 126 -0.16 -1.40 9.88
C MET A 126 -0.01 0.05 10.31
N HIS A 127 -1.13 0.75 10.55
CA HIS A 127 -1.10 2.10 11.10
C HIS A 127 -0.38 2.12 12.45
N LYS A 128 -0.74 1.21 13.37
CA LYS A 128 -0.11 1.13 14.70
C LYS A 128 1.38 0.80 14.61
N GLU A 129 1.76 -0.16 13.76
CA GLU A 129 3.14 -0.54 13.53
C GLU A 129 3.97 0.64 13.03
N LEU A 130 3.52 1.30 11.96
CA LEU A 130 4.21 2.45 11.39
C LEU A 130 4.26 3.61 12.38
N SER A 131 3.16 3.95 13.05
CA SER A 131 3.15 5.00 14.08
C SER A 131 4.18 4.74 15.18
N SER A 132 4.35 3.47 15.60
CA SER A 132 5.38 3.08 16.56
C SER A 132 6.79 3.22 16.00
N LEU A 133 7.04 2.76 14.77
CA LEU A 133 8.37 2.82 14.15
C LEU A 133 8.81 4.25 13.83
N CYS A 134 7.86 5.12 13.51
CA CYS A 134 8.12 6.51 13.12
C CYS A 134 8.09 7.46 14.34
N GLY A 135 7.75 6.97 15.53
CA GLY A 135 7.71 7.73 16.78
C GLY A 135 6.63 8.84 16.81
N ILE A 136 5.65 8.76 15.93
CA ILE A 136 4.56 9.72 15.80
C ILE A 136 3.34 9.02 15.21
N ASP A 137 2.14 9.36 15.70
CA ASP A 137 0.91 8.93 15.06
C ASP A 137 0.88 9.46 13.61
N ILE A 138 0.80 8.54 12.64
CA ILE A 138 0.80 8.88 11.22
C ILE A 138 -0.36 9.82 10.84
N ASP A 139 -1.50 9.77 11.52
CA ASP A 139 -2.62 10.67 11.26
C ASP A 139 -2.29 12.13 11.63
N MET A 140 -1.29 12.37 12.49
CA MET A 140 -0.79 13.71 12.82
C MET A 140 0.11 14.30 11.72
N LEU A 141 0.59 13.47 10.77
CA LEU A 141 1.37 13.93 9.61
C LEU A 141 0.48 14.50 8.48
N LEU A 142 -0.83 14.34 8.59
CA LEU A 142 -1.81 14.77 7.59
C LEU A 142 -2.13 16.27 7.68
N GLU A 143 -1.89 16.89 8.84
CA GLU A 143 -2.35 18.24 9.19
C GLU A 143 -1.38 19.37 8.80
N ASN A 144 -0.30 19.07 8.04
CA ASN A 144 0.74 20.04 7.63
C ASN A 144 0.93 20.10 6.10
#